data_AF-A0A1F6ZRI9-F1
#
_entry.id   AF-A0A1F6ZRI9-F1
#
_cell.length_a   1.000
_cell.length_b   1.000
_cell.length_c   1.000
_cell.angle_alpha   90.00
_cell.angle_beta   90.00
_cell.angle_gamma   90.00
#
_symmetry.space_group_name_H-M   'P 1'
#
loop_
_entity.id
_entity.type
_entity.pdbx_description
1 polymer ?
#
loop_
_entity_poly.entity_id
_entity_poly.type
_entity_poly.pdbx_seq_one_letter_code
_entity_poly.pdbx_strand_id
1 'polypeptide(L)'
;MKNKKWVQDITTDSTSPPEGIFTKDAETIARIMARKDVSPLGTGSAIRMVQYFINRGGKGLSSERREELEKAKKILQERLRKEKMSKKRIKKYLKAV
;
A
#
# COMPACT_ATOMS: atom_id res chain seq x y z
N MET A 1 -33.01 1.98 -17.94
CA MET A 1 -31.65 2.57 -17.80
C MET A 1 -30.93 1.82 -16.68
N LYS A 2 -29.82 1.15 -16.98
CA LYS A 2 -29.02 0.41 -15.98
C LYS A 2 -28.51 1.36 -14.89
N ASN A 3 -28.55 0.90 -13.64
CA ASN A 3 -28.26 1.63 -12.40
C ASN A 3 -27.07 2.61 -12.52
N LYS A 4 -27.37 3.91 -12.59
CA LYS A 4 -26.38 5.01 -12.64
C LYS A 4 -25.70 5.30 -11.28
N LYS A 5 -25.92 4.47 -10.26
CA LYS A 5 -25.55 4.72 -8.86
C LYS A 5 -24.64 3.65 -8.23
N TRP A 6 -24.02 2.76 -9.00
CA TRP A 6 -23.12 1.71 -8.49
C TRP A 6 -22.05 2.22 -7.50
N VAL A 7 -21.55 3.45 -7.69
CA VAL A 7 -20.56 4.06 -6.78
C VAL A 7 -21.10 4.26 -5.36
N GLN A 8 -22.41 4.43 -5.18
CA GLN A 8 -23.04 4.66 -3.87
C GLN A 8 -22.98 3.42 -2.97
N ASP A 9 -22.85 2.23 -3.55
CA ASP A 9 -22.81 0.97 -2.79
C ASP A 9 -21.38 0.59 -2.36
N ILE A 10 -20.36 1.37 -2.76
CA ILE A 10 -18.96 1.08 -2.43
C ILE A 10 -18.63 1.64 -1.05
N THR A 11 -18.56 0.75 -0.05
CA THR A 11 -18.17 1.09 1.33
C THR A 11 -16.73 0.71 1.67
N THR A 12 -15.96 0.23 0.70
CA THR A 12 -14.59 -0.25 0.90
C THR A 12 -13.65 0.88 1.30
N ASP A 13 -13.16 0.84 2.54
CA ASP A 13 -11.99 1.64 2.95
C ASP A 13 -10.70 0.92 2.53
N SER A 14 -9.95 1.53 1.62
CA SER A 14 -8.73 0.94 1.06
C SER A 14 -7.47 1.32 1.84
N THR A 15 -7.36 2.60 2.19
CA THR A 15 -6.19 3.21 2.83
C THR A 15 -6.54 4.62 3.33
N SER A 16 -6.17 4.93 4.57
CA SER A 16 -6.34 6.24 5.22
C SER A 16 -5.01 6.72 5.81
N PRO A 17 -4.08 7.23 4.97
CA PRO A 17 -2.76 7.69 5.43
C PRO A 17 -2.88 8.90 6.36
N PRO A 18 -2.15 8.95 7.50
CA PRO A 18 -2.10 10.15 8.33
C PRO A 18 -1.56 11.35 7.56
N GLU A 19 -1.98 12.55 7.95
CA GLU A 19 -1.51 13.79 7.33
C GLU A 19 0.02 13.90 7.40
N GLY A 20 0.61 14.38 6.30
CA GLY A 20 2.06 14.59 6.21
C GLY A 20 2.89 13.31 6.16
N ILE A 21 2.31 12.10 6.13
CA ILE A 21 3.09 10.87 6.15
C ILE A 21 4.09 10.78 4.99
N PHE A 22 3.70 11.22 3.79
CA PHE A 22 4.55 11.15 2.59
C PHE A 22 5.72 12.14 2.56
N THR A 23 5.83 13.01 3.58
CA THR A 23 7.01 13.89 3.76
C THR A 23 8.07 13.26 4.67
N LYS A 24 7.78 12.14 5.32
CA LYS A 24 8.71 11.43 6.22
C LYS A 24 9.72 10.58 5.45
N ASP A 25 10.64 9.94 6.16
CA ASP A 25 11.60 8.99 5.59
C ASP A 25 10.91 7.69 5.11
N ALA A 26 11.61 6.95 4.26
CA ALA A 26 11.09 5.76 3.61
C ALA A 26 10.65 4.66 4.59
N GLU A 27 11.40 4.48 5.69
CA GLU A 27 11.10 3.46 6.69
C GLU A 27 9.84 3.82 7.47
N THR A 28 9.70 5.08 7.86
CA THR A 28 8.51 5.59 8.55
C THR A 28 7.26 5.47 7.67
N ILE A 29 7.36 5.85 6.39
CA ILE A 29 6.28 5.67 5.42
C ILE A 29 5.88 4.20 5.33
N ALA A 30 6.86 3.31 5.09
CA ALA A 30 6.59 1.89 4.93
C ALA A 30 6.01 1.25 6.21
N ARG A 31 6.52 1.63 7.39
CA ARG A 31 6.04 1.13 8.69
C ARG A 31 4.60 1.52 8.94
N ILE A 32 4.26 2.80 8.75
CA ILE A 32 2.90 3.32 9.01
C ILE A 32 1.92 2.79 7.97
N MET A 33 2.27 2.84 6.68
CA MET A 33 1.39 2.37 5.61
C MET A 33 1.11 0.86 5.70
N ALA A 34 2.02 0.06 6.26
CA ALA A 34 1.81 -1.38 6.44
C ALA A 34 0.89 -1.76 7.62
N ARG A 35 0.45 -0.79 8.44
CA ARG A 35 -0.47 -1.09 9.54
C ARG A 35 -1.88 -1.34 9.00
N LYS A 36 -2.63 -2.24 9.65
CA LYS A 36 -3.97 -2.65 9.20
C LYS A 36 -5.02 -1.55 9.39
N ASP A 37 -4.84 -0.69 10.39
CA ASP A 37 -5.69 0.49 10.61
C ASP A 37 -5.45 1.60 9.58
N VAL A 38 -4.27 1.63 8.96
CA VAL A 38 -3.95 2.58 7.88
C VAL A 38 -4.26 2.01 6.50
N SER A 39 -4.00 0.72 6.29
CA SER A 39 -4.27 0.01 5.03
C SER A 39 -5.07 -1.27 5.33
N PRO A 40 -6.41 -1.19 5.47
CA PRO A 40 -7.25 -2.34 5.82
C PRO A 40 -7.14 -3.51 4.85
N LEU A 41 -6.93 -3.22 3.55
CA LEU A 41 -6.73 -4.22 2.50
C LEU A 41 -5.28 -4.78 2.46
N GLY A 42 -4.42 -4.33 3.37
CA GLY A 42 -3.07 -4.83 3.59
C GLY A 42 -1.99 -4.18 2.72
N THR A 43 -0.80 -4.77 2.75
CA THR A 43 0.41 -4.24 2.12
C THR A 43 0.25 -3.95 0.62
N GLY A 44 -0.65 -4.66 -0.08
CA GLY A 44 -0.97 -4.39 -1.47
C GLY A 44 -1.63 -3.03 -1.72
N SER A 45 -2.57 -2.61 -0.86
CA SER A 45 -3.21 -1.29 -0.98
C SER A 45 -2.25 -0.18 -0.57
N ALA A 46 -1.42 -0.41 0.44
CA ALA A 46 -0.34 0.50 0.84
C ALA A 46 0.60 0.85 -0.34
N ILE A 47 1.07 -0.16 -1.09
CA ILE A 47 1.93 0.04 -2.28
C ILE A 47 1.22 0.88 -3.34
N ARG A 48 -0.06 0.58 -3.61
CA ARG A 48 -0.87 1.33 -4.59
C ARG A 48 -1.03 2.78 -4.18
N MET A 49 -1.23 3.05 -2.89
CA MET A 49 -1.36 4.41 -2.37
C MET A 49 -0.05 5.19 -2.49
N VAL A 50 1.11 4.59 -2.16
CA VAL A 50 2.41 5.24 -2.37
C VAL A 50 2.65 5.53 -3.86
N GLN A 51 2.35 4.58 -4.75
CA GLN A 51 2.47 4.79 -6.19
C GLN A 51 1.52 5.89 -6.70
N TYR A 52 0.28 5.91 -6.20
CA TYR A 52 -0.69 6.95 -6.53
C TYR A 52 -0.16 8.34 -6.13
N PHE A 53 0.41 8.47 -4.93
CA PHE A 53 0.99 9.73 -4.47
C PHE A 53 2.16 10.18 -5.35
N ILE A 54 3.09 9.28 -5.70
CA ILE A 54 4.21 9.57 -6.62
C ILE A 54 3.68 10.09 -7.97
N ASN A 55 2.68 9.40 -8.53
CA ASN A 55 2.09 9.76 -9.81
C ASN A 55 1.37 11.11 -9.75
N ARG A 56 0.62 11.37 -8.67
CA ARG A 56 -0.16 12.60 -8.51
C ARG A 56 0.73 13.80 -8.21
N GLY A 57 1.82 13.60 -7.48
CA GLY A 57 2.83 14.63 -7.20
C GLY A 57 3.59 15.08 -8.44
N GLY A 58 3.78 14.20 -9.43
CA GLY A 58 4.25 14.55 -10.77
C GLY A 58 5.48 15.47 -10.74
N LYS A 59 5.42 16.59 -11.46
CA LYS A 59 6.50 17.60 -11.54
C LYS A 59 6.70 18.42 -10.24
N GLY A 60 5.73 18.40 -9.33
CA GLY A 60 5.82 19.11 -8.04
C GLY A 60 6.66 18.37 -6.98
N LEU A 61 7.11 17.15 -7.30
CA LEU A 61 7.93 16.34 -6.41
C LEU A 61 9.41 16.51 -6.78
N SER A 62 10.24 16.92 -5.82
CA SER A 62 11.69 16.93 -6.01
C SER A 62 12.21 15.51 -6.30
N SER A 63 13.35 15.41 -6.98
CA SER A 63 13.96 14.12 -7.30
C SER A 63 14.26 13.31 -6.03
N GLU A 64 14.83 13.96 -5.01
CA GLU A 64 15.10 13.34 -3.72
C GLU A 64 13.81 12.82 -3.06
N ARG A 65 12.73 13.62 -3.07
CA ARG A 65 11.47 13.20 -2.47
C ARG A 65 10.84 12.02 -3.21
N ARG A 66 10.98 11.99 -4.54
CA ARG A 66 10.56 10.87 -5.38
C ARG A 66 11.35 9.61 -5.04
N GLU A 67 12.67 9.71 -4.96
CA GLU A 67 13.53 8.58 -4.59
C GLU A 67 13.15 8.01 -3.23
N GLU A 68 12.88 8.87 -2.26
CA GLU A 68 12.52 8.44 -0.91
C GLU A 68 11.15 7.72 -0.87
N LEU A 69 10.19 8.17 -1.68
CA LEU A 69 8.91 7.46 -1.84
C LEU A 69 9.07 6.12 -2.60
N GLU A 70 9.97 6.07 -3.57
CA GLU A 70 10.31 4.84 -4.29
C GLU A 70 11.00 3.81 -3.38
N LYS A 71 11.90 4.26 -2.49
CA LYS A 71 12.46 3.41 -1.42
C LYS A 71 11.37 2.86 -0.52
N ALA A 72 10.43 3.70 -0.06
CA ALA A 72 9.30 3.24 0.75
C ALA A 72 8.46 2.18 0.03
N LYS A 73 8.18 2.40 -1.25
CA LYS A 73 7.47 1.44 -2.12
C LYS A 73 8.21 0.11 -2.20
N LYS A 74 9.54 0.13 -2.35
CA LYS A 74 10.38 -1.07 -2.41
C LYS A 74 10.33 -1.86 -1.10
N ILE A 75 10.42 -1.20 0.06
CA ILE A 75 10.29 -1.84 1.37
C ILE A 75 8.94 -2.56 1.50
N LEU A 76 7.84 -1.89 1.10
CA LEU A 76 6.50 -2.49 1.12
C LEU A 76 6.39 -3.69 0.17
N GLN A 77 7.00 -3.62 -1.02
CA GLN A 77 7.03 -4.74 -1.97
C GLN A 77 7.77 -5.96 -1.42
N GLU A 78 8.92 -5.75 -0.78
CA GLU A 78 9.67 -6.82 -0.13
C GLU A 78 8.87 -7.47 1.01
N ARG A 79 8.19 -6.65 1.82
CA ARG A 79 7.27 -7.14 2.85
C ARG A 79 6.14 -7.99 2.25
N LEU A 80 5.49 -7.52 1.19
CA LEU A 80 4.43 -8.27 0.49
C LEU A 80 4.94 -9.61 -0.07
N ARG A 81 6.17 -9.64 -0.61
CA ARG A 81 6.80 -10.88 -1.09
C ARG A 81 6.99 -11.88 0.05
N LYS A 82 7.51 -11.43 1.20
CA LYS A 82 7.69 -12.27 2.40
C LYS A 82 6.35 -12.82 2.91
N GLU A 83 5.31 -11.98 2.97
CA GLU A 83 3.95 -12.38 3.38
C GLU A 83 3.38 -13.46 2.45
N LYS A 84 3.50 -13.29 1.13
CA LYS A 84 3.05 -14.27 0.14
C LYS A 84 3.79 -15.61 0.27
N MET A 85 5.10 -15.57 0.49
CA MET A 85 5.91 -16.77 0.69
C MET A 85 5.50 -17.53 1.95
N SER A 86 5.28 -16.81 3.05
CA SER A 86 4.78 -17.41 4.30
C SER A 86 3.42 -18.08 4.11
N LYS A 87 2.46 -17.38 3.49
CA LYS A 87 1.13 -17.94 3.17
C LYS A 87 1.22 -19.18 2.28
N LYS A 88 2.09 -19.18 1.26
CA LYS A 88 2.32 -20.33 0.38
C LYS A 88 2.86 -21.53 1.15
N ARG A 89 3.82 -21.30 2.06
CA ARG A 89 4.40 -22.35 2.91
C ARG A 89 3.36 -22.97 3.84
N ILE A 90 2.55 -22.15 4.51
CA ILE A 90 1.45 -22.61 5.39
C ILE A 90 0.44 -23.44 4.59
N LYS A 91 0.03 -22.95 3.41
CA LYS A 91 -0.90 -23.67 2.54
C LYS A 91 -0.34 -25.01 2.05
N LYS A 92 0.97 -25.13 1.84
CA LYS A 92 1.62 -26.41 1.51
C LYS A 92 1.52 -27.40 2.67
N TYR A 93 1.78 -26.94 3.90
CA TYR A 93 1.71 -27.76 5.10
C TYR A 93 0.29 -28.29 5.35
N LEU A 94 -0.72 -27.42 5.29
CA LEU A 94 -2.13 -27.78 5.50
C LEU A 94 -2.70 -28.74 4.43
N LYS A 95 -2.04 -28.90 3.29
CA LYS A 95 -2.44 -29.83 2.22
C LYS A 95 -1.75 -31.20 2.30
N ALA A 96 -0.72 -31.31 3.15
CA ALA A 96 0.07 -32.53 3.32
C ALA A 96 -0.37 -33.33 4.57
N VAL A 97 -1.38 -32.85 5.29
CA VAL A 97 -2.12 -33.50 6.38
C VAL A 97 -3.48 -33.89 5.83
#